data_AF-A0A384N6F8-F1
#
_entry.id   AF-A0A384N6F8-F1
#
_cell.length_a   1.000
_cell.length_b   1.000
_cell.length_c   1.000
_cell.angle_alpha   90.00
_cell.angle_beta   90.00
_cell.angle_gamma   90.00
#
_symmetry.space_group_name_H-M   'P 1'
#
loop_
_entity.id
_entity.type
_entity.pdbx_description
1 polymer ?
#
loop_
_entity_poly.entity_id
_entity_poly.type
_entity_poly.pdbx_seq_one_letter_code
_entity_poly.pdbx_strand_id
1 'polypeptide(L)'
;MSINEVILSASGACKLIDSLHSYCFSSRQNKSQVCCLREQVEKKNGELKSLRQRVSRSDSQVRKLQEKLDELRRVSVPYPSSLLSPSREPPKMNPVVEPLSWMLGTWLSDPPGAGTYPTLQPFQYLEEVHISHVGQPMLNFSFNSFHPDTRKPMHRECGFIRLKPDTNKVAFVSAQNTGVVEVEEGEVNGQELCIASHSIARISFAKEPHVEQITRKFRLNSEGKLEQTVSMATTTQPMTQHLHVTYKKVTP
;
A
#
# COMPACT_ATOMS: atom_id res chain seq x y z
N MET A 1 34.44 60.79 86.35
CA MET A 1 33.59 60.29 85.26
C MET A 1 34.47 59.74 84.14
N SER A 2 34.10 58.63 83.50
CA SER A 2 34.52 58.37 82.11
C SER A 2 33.41 57.66 81.32
N ILE A 3 32.58 58.50 80.67
CA ILE A 3 32.00 58.50 79.30
C ILE A 3 31.51 57.20 78.62
N ASN A 4 31.81 56.00 79.10
CA ASN A 4 31.43 54.77 78.39
C ASN A 4 30.01 54.24 78.70
N GLU A 5 29.25 54.93 79.56
CA GLU A 5 27.82 54.64 79.79
C GLU A 5 26.87 55.41 78.86
N VAL A 6 27.36 56.25 77.93
CA VAL A 6 26.50 57.14 77.13
C VAL A 6 26.51 56.87 75.61
N ILE A 7 27.37 55.97 75.09
CA ILE A 7 27.39 55.67 73.65
C ILE A 7 27.21 54.17 73.41
N LEU A 8 25.95 53.80 73.14
CA LEU A 8 25.45 52.73 72.26
C LEU A 8 24.13 52.08 72.72
N SER A 9 23.31 52.80 73.51
CA SER A 9 21.84 52.70 73.31
C SER A 9 21.44 53.13 71.86
N ALA A 10 22.37 53.73 71.12
CA ALA A 10 22.34 53.97 69.68
C ALA A 10 22.60 52.73 68.79
N SER A 11 22.79 51.51 69.32
CA SER A 11 22.87 50.30 68.48
C SER A 11 21.50 49.66 68.22
N GLY A 12 20.53 49.86 69.13
CA GLY A 12 19.18 49.31 68.99
C GLY A 12 18.33 50.06 67.95
N ALA A 13 18.36 51.40 67.98
CA ALA A 13 17.60 52.24 67.04
C ALA A 13 18.12 52.13 65.60
N CYS A 14 19.44 52.06 65.39
CA CYS A 14 20.02 51.88 64.05
C CYS A 14 19.69 50.50 63.46
N LYS A 15 19.70 49.43 64.26
CA LYS A 15 19.28 48.09 63.79
C LYS A 15 17.79 48.01 63.43
N LEU A 16 16.94 48.79 64.11
CA LEU A 16 15.51 48.85 63.77
C LEU A 16 15.26 49.63 62.46
N ILE A 17 15.99 50.73 62.24
CA ILE A 17 15.89 51.56 61.02
C ILE A 17 16.43 50.80 59.80
N ASP A 18 17.57 50.11 59.91
CA ASP A 18 18.13 49.30 58.82
C ASP A 18 17.23 48.12 58.44
N SER A 19 16.56 47.51 59.43
CA SER A 19 15.59 46.43 59.20
C SER A 19 14.31 46.95 58.52
N LEU A 20 13.81 48.14 58.89
CA LEU A 20 12.66 48.78 58.24
C LEU A 20 12.97 49.24 56.80
N HIS A 21 14.18 49.76 56.54
CA HIS A 21 14.62 50.10 55.19
C HIS A 21 14.81 48.86 54.31
N SER A 22 15.33 47.76 54.86
CA SER A 22 15.45 46.47 54.17
C SER A 22 14.08 45.85 53.83
N TYR A 23 13.10 45.94 54.74
CA TYR A 23 11.72 45.51 54.49
C TYR A 23 11.00 46.38 53.45
N CYS A 24 11.25 47.69 53.46
CA CYS A 24 10.72 48.60 52.44
C CYS A 24 11.33 48.35 51.05
N PHE A 25 12.63 48.05 50.97
CA PHE A 25 13.33 47.71 49.72
C PHE A 25 12.95 46.33 49.18
N SER A 26 12.82 45.32 50.04
CA SER A 26 12.40 43.98 49.64
C SER A 26 10.94 43.95 49.16
N SER A 27 10.04 44.73 49.77
CA SER A 27 8.65 44.85 49.31
C SER A 27 8.54 45.50 47.91
N ARG A 28 9.46 46.42 47.57
CA ARG A 28 9.54 47.05 46.24
C ARG A 28 10.09 46.10 45.18
N GLN A 29 11.11 45.30 45.50
CA GLN A 29 11.61 44.25 44.60
C GLN A 29 10.58 43.13 44.39
N ASN A 30 9.86 42.72 45.44
CA ASN A 30 8.83 41.69 45.36
C ASN A 30 7.61 42.16 44.53
N LYS A 31 7.20 43.43 44.65
CA LYS A 31 6.16 44.03 43.77
C LYS A 31 6.59 44.08 42.30
N SER A 32 7.84 44.43 42.01
CA SER A 32 8.40 44.41 40.65
C SER A 32 8.43 43.01 40.05
N GLN A 33 8.80 42.01 40.85
CA GLN A 33 8.86 40.61 40.43
C GLN A 33 7.47 40.01 40.21
N VAL A 34 6.51 40.33 41.09
CA VAL A 34 5.09 39.98 40.95
C VAL A 34 4.47 40.66 39.71
N CYS A 35 4.84 41.90 39.41
CA CYS A 35 4.39 42.61 38.20
C CYS A 35 4.91 41.92 36.93
N CYS A 36 6.21 41.60 36.90
CA CYS A 36 6.83 40.86 35.78
C CYS A 36 6.19 39.46 35.58
N LEU A 37 5.92 38.73 36.67
CA LEU A 37 5.24 37.43 36.61
C LEU A 37 3.79 37.56 36.14
N ARG A 38 3.07 38.60 36.55
CA ARG A 38 1.70 38.89 36.10
C ARG A 38 1.67 39.17 34.60
N GLU A 39 2.58 39.98 34.09
CA GLU A 39 2.71 40.25 32.64
C GLU A 39 3.04 38.98 31.85
N GLN A 40 3.92 38.12 32.38
CA GLN A 40 4.22 36.82 31.75
C GLN A 40 3.00 35.90 31.71
N VAL A 41 2.21 35.85 32.79
CA VAL A 41 0.97 35.07 32.85
C VAL A 41 -0.08 35.62 31.88
N GLU A 42 -0.23 36.95 31.79
CA GLU A 42 -1.14 37.58 30.83
C GLU A 42 -0.74 37.29 29.38
N LYS A 43 0.57 37.36 29.07
CA LYS A 43 1.11 36.96 27.76
C LYS A 43 0.84 35.49 27.46
N LYS A 44 1.11 34.59 28.41
CA LYS A 44 0.86 33.14 28.26
C LYS A 44 -0.63 32.82 28.11
N ASN A 45 -1.51 33.54 28.81
CA ASN A 45 -2.96 33.41 28.63
C ASN A 45 -3.40 33.89 27.24
N GLY A 46 -2.79 34.94 26.70
CA GLY A 46 -2.99 35.38 25.32
C GLY A 46 -2.57 34.33 24.29
N GLU A 47 -1.38 33.74 24.47
CA GLU A 47 -0.87 32.63 23.64
C GLU A 47 -1.82 31.42 23.70
N LEU A 48 -2.26 31.03 24.90
CA LEU A 48 -3.18 29.90 25.12
C LEU A 48 -4.55 30.14 24.45
N LYS A 49 -5.07 31.38 24.49
CA LYS A 49 -6.32 31.75 23.83
C LYS A 49 -6.21 31.63 22.31
N SER A 50 -5.10 32.06 21.72
CA SER A 50 -4.81 31.91 20.29
C SER A 50 -4.69 30.43 19.88
N LEU A 51 -3.97 29.64 20.67
CA LEU A 51 -3.85 28.18 20.48
C LEU A 51 -5.21 27.47 20.53
N ARG A 52 -6.05 27.77 21.52
CA ARG A 52 -7.41 27.23 21.61
C ARG A 52 -8.27 27.56 20.39
N GLN A 53 -8.15 28.79 19.87
CA GLN A 53 -8.88 29.20 18.67
C GLN A 53 -8.38 28.45 17.41
N ARG A 54 -7.07 28.20 17.30
CA ARG A 54 -6.50 27.39 16.21
C ARG A 54 -6.94 25.92 16.27
N VAL A 55 -6.95 25.32 17.46
CA VAL A 55 -7.44 23.96 17.67
C VAL A 55 -8.91 23.86 17.29
N SER A 56 -9.75 24.80 17.74
CA SER A 56 -11.17 24.83 17.37
C SER A 56 -11.41 24.95 15.86
N ARG A 57 -10.61 25.76 15.15
CA ARG A 57 -10.66 25.82 13.68
C ARG A 57 -10.26 24.47 13.05
N SER A 58 -9.20 23.83 13.55
CA SER A 58 -8.76 22.52 13.08
C SER A 58 -9.83 21.45 13.32
N ASP A 59 -10.45 21.43 14.50
CA ASP A 59 -11.53 20.48 14.83
C ASP A 59 -12.73 20.65 13.89
N SER A 60 -13.09 21.89 13.54
CA SER A 60 -14.16 22.14 12.56
C SER A 60 -13.81 21.65 11.15
N GLN A 61 -12.55 21.78 10.73
CA GLN A 61 -12.08 21.24 9.45
C GLN A 61 -12.08 19.71 9.44
N VAL A 62 -11.66 19.08 10.53
CA VAL A 62 -11.68 17.61 10.68
C VAL A 62 -13.11 17.09 10.62
N ARG A 63 -14.07 17.72 11.32
CA ARG A 63 -15.49 17.34 11.23
C ARG A 63 -16.02 17.45 9.81
N LYS A 64 -15.70 18.54 9.11
CA LYS A 64 -16.13 18.75 7.72
C LYS A 64 -15.52 17.72 6.75
N LEU A 65 -14.29 17.28 7.00
CA LEU A 65 -13.65 16.20 6.24
C LEU A 65 -14.26 14.83 6.56
N GLN A 66 -14.63 14.58 7.81
CA GLN A 66 -15.33 13.36 8.23
C GLN A 66 -16.72 13.27 7.59
N GLU A 67 -17.48 14.36 7.59
CA GLU A 67 -18.79 14.44 6.90
C GLU A 67 -18.64 14.16 5.40
N LYS A 68 -17.67 14.77 4.72
CA LYS A 68 -17.39 14.48 3.31
C LYS A 68 -16.94 13.05 3.06
N LEU A 69 -16.16 12.47 3.97
CA LEU A 69 -15.74 11.07 3.86
C LEU A 69 -16.94 10.12 4.02
N ASP A 70 -17.86 10.43 4.92
CA ASP A 70 -19.09 9.66 5.11
C ASP A 70 -20.08 9.86 3.96
N GLU A 71 -20.15 11.05 3.36
CA GLU A 71 -20.86 11.29 2.08
C GLU A 71 -20.28 10.42 0.96
N LEU A 72 -18.95 10.42 0.78
CA LEU A 72 -18.28 9.58 -0.23
C LEU A 72 -18.49 8.09 0.01
N ARG A 73 -18.55 7.65 1.27
CA ARG A 73 -18.87 6.25 1.64
C ARG A 73 -20.31 5.88 1.33
N ARG A 74 -21.26 6.83 1.45
CA ARG A 74 -22.67 6.63 1.07
C ARG A 74 -22.88 6.62 -0.44
N VAL A 75 -22.04 7.31 -1.19
CA VAL A 75 -21.98 7.24 -2.67
C VAL A 75 -21.18 6.01 -3.11
N SER A 76 -21.36 4.86 -2.45
CA SER A 76 -20.90 3.60 -2.99
C SER A 76 -21.60 3.40 -4.33
N VAL A 77 -20.91 3.76 -5.41
CA VAL A 77 -21.34 3.50 -6.77
C VAL A 77 -21.61 2.00 -6.81
N PRO A 78 -22.85 1.54 -7.06
CA PRO A 78 -23.11 0.13 -7.16
C PRO A 78 -22.27 -0.39 -8.31
N TYR A 79 -21.25 -1.19 -7.99
CA TYR A 79 -20.57 -2.00 -8.98
C TYR A 79 -21.67 -2.83 -9.68
N PRO A 80 -21.73 -2.88 -11.02
CA PRO A 80 -22.78 -3.61 -11.75
C PRO A 80 -22.92 -5.09 -11.34
N SER A 81 -21.91 -5.67 -10.66
CA SER A 81 -21.98 -7.00 -10.05
C SER A 81 -23.03 -7.16 -8.95
N SER A 82 -23.64 -6.07 -8.47
CA SER A 82 -24.67 -6.07 -7.43
C SER A 82 -26.12 -6.22 -7.94
N LEU A 83 -26.33 -6.23 -9.27
CA LEU A 83 -27.68 -6.40 -9.86
C LEU A 83 -28.13 -7.86 -9.93
N LEU A 84 -27.21 -8.80 -9.82
CA LEU A 84 -27.49 -10.22 -9.68
C LEU A 84 -26.93 -10.65 -8.33
N SER A 85 -27.80 -10.93 -7.37
CA SER A 85 -27.37 -11.58 -6.13
C SER A 85 -26.66 -12.88 -6.49
N PRO A 86 -25.37 -13.06 -6.16
CA PRO A 86 -24.71 -14.35 -6.31
C PRO A 86 -25.58 -15.40 -5.61
N SER A 87 -25.77 -16.57 -6.23
CA SER A 87 -26.34 -17.71 -5.50
C SER A 87 -25.58 -17.84 -4.19
N ARG A 88 -26.29 -18.01 -3.06
CA ARG A 88 -25.67 -18.09 -1.72
C ARG A 88 -24.68 -19.26 -1.58
N GLU A 89 -24.75 -20.24 -2.49
CA GLU A 89 -23.84 -21.38 -2.52
C GLU A 89 -22.64 -21.12 -3.45
N PRO A 90 -21.41 -21.45 -3.02
CA PRO A 90 -20.25 -21.44 -3.89
C PRO A 90 -20.49 -22.34 -5.11
N PRO A 91 -20.21 -21.88 -6.34
CA PRO A 91 -20.37 -22.70 -7.52
C PRO A 91 -19.57 -24.00 -7.39
N LYS A 92 -20.19 -25.14 -7.69
CA LYS A 92 -19.48 -26.42 -7.75
C LYS A 92 -18.39 -26.37 -8.82
N MET A 93 -17.16 -26.77 -8.47
CA MET A 93 -16.06 -26.85 -9.43
C MET A 93 -16.39 -27.86 -10.54
N ASN A 94 -16.16 -27.47 -11.79
CA ASN A 94 -16.36 -28.35 -12.94
C ASN A 94 -15.29 -29.46 -12.94
N PRO A 95 -15.64 -30.74 -13.15
CA PRO A 95 -14.64 -31.82 -13.20
C PRO A 95 -13.55 -31.59 -14.25
N VAL A 96 -13.86 -30.90 -15.35
CA VAL A 96 -12.88 -30.59 -16.41
C VAL A 96 -11.70 -29.75 -15.90
N VAL A 97 -11.88 -28.92 -14.86
CA VAL A 97 -10.79 -28.06 -14.33
C VAL A 97 -10.03 -28.68 -13.16
N GLU A 98 -10.37 -29.90 -12.74
CA GLU A 98 -9.70 -30.60 -11.64
C GLU A 98 -8.16 -30.66 -11.80
N PRO A 99 -7.60 -30.95 -13.00
CA PRO A 99 -6.14 -30.98 -13.18
C PRO A 99 -5.43 -29.64 -12.98
N LEU A 100 -6.17 -28.52 -12.97
CA LEU A 100 -5.64 -27.16 -12.72
C LEU A 100 -6.08 -26.59 -11.36
N SER A 101 -6.74 -27.39 -10.52
CA SER A 101 -7.27 -26.94 -9.22
C SER A 101 -6.17 -26.39 -8.29
N TRP A 102 -4.93 -26.85 -8.45
CA TRP A 102 -3.76 -26.37 -7.72
C TRP A 102 -3.43 -24.89 -7.98
N MET A 103 -3.91 -24.31 -9.09
CA MET A 103 -3.72 -22.88 -9.41
C MET A 103 -4.73 -21.97 -8.70
N LEU A 104 -5.85 -22.51 -8.19
CA LEU A 104 -6.94 -21.71 -7.62
C LEU A 104 -6.49 -20.96 -6.36
N GLY A 105 -6.83 -19.68 -6.29
CA GLY A 105 -6.60 -18.83 -5.13
C GLY A 105 -6.16 -17.41 -5.49
N THR A 106 -5.98 -16.62 -4.45
CA THR A 106 -5.29 -15.33 -4.53
C THR A 106 -3.84 -15.55 -4.12
N TRP A 107 -2.93 -15.07 -4.94
CA TRP A 107 -1.49 -15.24 -4.80
C TRP A 107 -0.80 -13.89 -4.84
N LEU A 108 0.17 -13.68 -3.95
CA LEU A 108 1.00 -12.47 -3.92
C LEU A 108 2.47 -12.84 -4.08
N SER A 109 3.19 -12.09 -4.91
CA SER A 109 4.62 -12.29 -5.13
C SER A 109 5.40 -12.23 -3.81
N ASP A 110 6.14 -13.29 -3.47
CA ASP A 110 7.00 -13.35 -2.29
C ASP A 110 8.18 -14.34 -2.49
N PRO A 111 9.37 -13.84 -2.87
CA PRO A 111 9.80 -12.43 -2.99
C PRO A 111 9.21 -11.68 -4.20
N PRO A 112 9.49 -10.36 -4.38
CA PRO A 112 9.15 -9.65 -5.62
C PRO A 112 9.62 -10.40 -6.87
N GLY A 113 8.80 -10.37 -7.93
CA GLY A 113 9.15 -10.95 -9.22
C GLY A 113 10.36 -10.27 -9.84
N ALA A 114 11.14 -11.03 -10.60
CA ALA A 114 12.34 -10.56 -11.30
C ALA A 114 12.06 -10.46 -12.80
N GLY A 115 12.27 -9.26 -13.35
CA GLY A 115 12.22 -8.99 -14.77
C GLY A 115 13.62 -8.78 -15.34
N THR A 116 13.93 -9.49 -16.42
CA THR A 116 15.20 -9.42 -17.14
C THR A 116 14.92 -9.45 -18.63
N TYR A 117 15.68 -8.73 -19.44
CA TYR A 117 15.67 -8.92 -20.89
C TYR A 117 16.99 -8.37 -21.45
N PRO A 118 17.58 -8.91 -22.52
CA PRO A 118 18.91 -8.47 -22.99
C PRO A 118 19.02 -6.97 -23.26
N THR A 119 17.92 -6.32 -23.62
CA THR A 119 17.84 -4.88 -23.93
C THR A 119 17.34 -4.02 -22.76
N LEU A 120 17.07 -4.61 -21.59
CA LEU A 120 16.52 -3.93 -20.41
C LEU A 120 17.45 -4.06 -19.21
N GLN A 121 17.51 -3.02 -18.40
CA GLN A 121 18.07 -3.15 -17.05
C GLN A 121 17.19 -4.11 -16.24
N PRO A 122 17.78 -5.05 -15.47
CA PRO A 122 17.01 -5.90 -14.56
C PRO A 122 16.15 -5.06 -13.62
N PHE A 123 14.92 -5.50 -13.37
CA PHE A 123 13.98 -4.81 -12.50
C PHE A 123 13.22 -5.80 -11.63
N GLN A 124 12.61 -5.30 -10.56
CA GLN A 124 11.71 -6.07 -9.71
C GLN A 124 10.30 -5.50 -9.77
N TYR A 125 9.32 -6.35 -9.51
CA TYR A 125 7.92 -5.96 -9.46
C TYR A 125 7.18 -6.76 -8.40
N LEU A 126 6.13 -6.15 -7.85
CA LEU A 126 5.15 -6.87 -7.04
C LEU A 126 4.02 -7.33 -7.94
N GLU A 127 3.39 -8.44 -7.60
CA GLU A 127 2.29 -8.95 -8.40
C GLU A 127 1.23 -9.62 -7.54
N GLU A 128 -0.03 -9.29 -7.84
CA GLU A 128 -1.21 -9.94 -7.31
C GLU A 128 -1.87 -10.74 -8.43
N VAL A 129 -2.06 -12.03 -8.18
CA VAL A 129 -2.65 -12.99 -9.10
C VAL A 129 -3.92 -13.53 -8.46
N HIS A 130 -5.04 -13.40 -9.16
CA HIS A 130 -6.32 -13.97 -8.74
C HIS A 130 -6.77 -15.00 -9.77
N ILE A 131 -6.84 -16.27 -9.38
CA ILE A 131 -7.28 -17.39 -10.22
C ILE A 131 -8.51 -18.03 -9.58
N SER A 132 -9.62 -18.06 -10.31
CA SER A 132 -10.94 -18.44 -9.79
C SER A 132 -11.75 -19.24 -10.81
N HIS A 133 -12.93 -19.72 -10.43
CA HIS A 133 -13.91 -20.30 -11.35
C HIS A 133 -15.34 -19.91 -10.96
N VAL A 134 -16.26 -20.07 -11.90
CA VAL A 134 -17.71 -19.89 -11.67
C VAL A 134 -18.51 -21.15 -12.01
N GLY A 135 -17.86 -22.33 -12.01
CA GLY A 135 -18.47 -23.64 -12.31
C GLY A 135 -18.47 -24.03 -13.80
N GLN A 136 -18.00 -23.14 -14.66
CA GLN A 136 -17.72 -23.42 -16.07
C GLN A 136 -16.43 -24.25 -16.23
N PRO A 137 -16.22 -24.93 -17.36
CA PRO A 137 -15.03 -25.75 -17.64
C PRO A 137 -13.81 -24.87 -18.01
N MET A 138 -13.52 -23.87 -17.18
CA MET A 138 -12.37 -22.98 -17.30
C MET A 138 -12.08 -22.28 -15.98
N LEU A 139 -10.85 -21.79 -15.84
CA LEU A 139 -10.45 -20.84 -14.81
C LEU A 139 -10.48 -19.42 -15.37
N ASN A 140 -10.85 -18.46 -14.52
CA ASN A 140 -10.70 -17.03 -14.77
C ASN A 140 -9.40 -16.58 -14.11
N PHE A 141 -8.62 -15.72 -14.75
CA PHE A 141 -7.45 -15.12 -14.13
C PHE A 141 -7.39 -13.60 -14.28
N SER A 142 -6.68 -12.97 -13.35
CA SER A 142 -6.23 -11.58 -13.44
C SER A 142 -4.88 -11.45 -12.76
N PHE A 143 -3.88 -10.99 -13.49
CA PHE A 143 -2.52 -10.73 -12.99
C PHE A 143 -2.28 -9.23 -13.03
N ASN A 144 -1.92 -8.66 -11.88
CA ASN A 144 -1.78 -7.22 -11.70
C ASN A 144 -0.43 -6.92 -11.06
N SER A 145 0.48 -6.33 -11.83
CA SER A 145 1.80 -5.98 -11.35
C SER A 145 1.89 -4.52 -10.89
N PHE A 146 2.78 -4.25 -9.94
CA PHE A 146 2.99 -2.94 -9.32
C PHE A 146 4.48 -2.68 -9.10
N HIS A 147 4.85 -1.40 -9.14
CA HIS A 147 6.20 -0.97 -8.77
C HIS A 147 6.46 -1.28 -7.27
N PRO A 148 7.62 -1.86 -6.89
CA PRO A 148 7.87 -2.27 -5.50
C PRO A 148 7.78 -1.12 -4.48
N ASP A 149 8.44 0.00 -4.76
CA ASP A 149 8.49 1.13 -3.82
C ASP A 149 7.21 1.98 -3.83
N THR A 150 6.73 2.34 -5.01
CA THR A 150 5.65 3.34 -5.16
C THR A 150 4.27 2.72 -5.22
N ARG A 151 4.15 1.40 -5.37
CA ARG A 151 2.89 0.68 -5.65
C ARG A 151 2.14 1.19 -6.88
N LYS A 152 2.80 1.96 -7.75
CA LYS A 152 2.20 2.42 -9.00
C LYS A 152 1.85 1.21 -9.87
N PRO A 153 0.62 1.12 -10.43
CA PRO A 153 0.26 0.05 -11.36
C PRO A 153 1.20 -0.03 -12.57
N MET A 154 1.57 -1.25 -12.96
CA MET A 154 2.43 -1.55 -14.11
C MET A 154 1.67 -2.42 -15.13
N HIS A 155 2.19 -3.60 -15.47
CA HIS A 155 1.53 -4.55 -16.36
C HIS A 155 0.26 -5.11 -15.72
N ARG A 156 -0.74 -5.37 -16.55
CA ARG A 156 -2.00 -6.00 -16.15
C ARG A 156 -2.47 -6.90 -17.27
N GLU A 157 -2.94 -8.08 -16.92
CA GLU A 157 -3.57 -8.98 -17.87
C GLU A 157 -4.70 -9.79 -17.24
N CYS A 158 -5.65 -10.20 -18.07
CA CYS A 158 -6.77 -11.03 -17.64
C CYS A 158 -7.27 -11.91 -18.78
N GLY A 159 -7.97 -12.99 -18.42
CA GLY A 159 -8.54 -13.90 -19.39
C GLY A 159 -8.93 -15.24 -18.77
N PHE A 160 -8.77 -16.31 -19.54
CA PHE A 160 -9.27 -17.64 -19.20
C PHE A 160 -8.26 -18.75 -19.46
N ILE A 161 -8.29 -19.80 -18.64
CA ILE A 161 -7.53 -21.05 -18.82
C ILE A 161 -8.52 -22.19 -19.03
N ARG A 162 -8.50 -22.82 -20.20
CA ARG A 162 -9.44 -23.88 -20.59
C ARG A 162 -8.70 -25.21 -20.73
N LEU A 163 -9.31 -26.28 -20.24
CA LEU A 163 -8.87 -27.65 -20.51
C LEU A 163 -9.70 -28.26 -21.62
N LYS A 164 -9.04 -28.93 -22.56
CA LYS A 164 -9.71 -29.81 -23.52
C LYS A 164 -10.17 -31.07 -22.76
N PRO A 165 -11.49 -31.37 -22.72
CA PRO A 165 -12.02 -32.51 -21.98
C PRO A 165 -11.29 -33.81 -22.30
N ASP A 166 -11.13 -34.67 -21.29
CA ASP A 166 -10.51 -36.00 -21.36
C ASP A 166 -9.04 -35.99 -21.82
N THR A 167 -8.36 -34.86 -21.68
CA THR A 167 -6.93 -34.70 -22.02
C THR A 167 -6.23 -33.84 -20.98
N ASN A 168 -4.90 -33.77 -21.09
CA ASN A 168 -4.09 -32.81 -20.34
C ASN A 168 -3.83 -31.49 -21.11
N LYS A 169 -4.50 -31.26 -22.24
CA LYS A 169 -4.23 -30.14 -23.15
C LYS A 169 -4.94 -28.88 -22.70
N VAL A 170 -4.18 -27.80 -22.55
CA VAL A 170 -4.63 -26.51 -22.02
C VAL A 170 -4.55 -25.44 -23.09
N ALA A 171 -5.55 -24.56 -23.13
CA ALA A 171 -5.52 -23.30 -23.85
C ALA A 171 -5.63 -22.12 -22.87
N PHE A 172 -4.78 -21.12 -23.03
CA PHE A 172 -4.69 -19.92 -22.23
C PHE A 172 -4.93 -18.71 -23.14
N VAL A 173 -5.94 -17.90 -22.82
CA VAL A 173 -6.29 -16.69 -23.57
C VAL A 173 -6.11 -15.48 -22.69
N SER A 174 -5.35 -14.48 -23.14
CA SER A 174 -5.04 -13.29 -22.36
C SER A 174 -5.23 -12.01 -23.16
N ALA A 175 -5.71 -10.98 -22.47
CA ALA A 175 -5.68 -9.59 -22.92
C ALA A 175 -4.82 -8.78 -21.96
N GLN A 176 -3.82 -8.09 -22.50
CA GLN A 176 -2.86 -7.29 -21.75
C GLN A 176 -3.15 -5.79 -21.89
N ASN A 177 -2.88 -5.02 -20.85
CA ASN A 177 -3.08 -3.56 -20.84
C ASN A 177 -2.17 -2.78 -21.81
N THR A 178 -1.20 -3.46 -22.41
CA THR A 178 -0.35 -2.95 -23.50
C THR A 178 -1.07 -2.93 -24.86
N GLY A 179 -2.29 -3.45 -24.94
CA GLY A 179 -3.05 -3.58 -26.19
C GLY A 179 -2.66 -4.81 -26.99
N VAL A 180 -2.21 -5.87 -26.32
CA VAL A 180 -1.85 -7.16 -26.90
C VAL A 180 -2.85 -8.23 -26.44
N VAL A 181 -3.26 -9.10 -27.35
CA VAL A 181 -4.03 -10.31 -27.05
C VAL A 181 -3.26 -11.52 -27.53
N GLU A 182 -3.36 -12.63 -26.79
CA GLU A 182 -2.63 -13.84 -27.07
C GLU A 182 -3.47 -15.09 -26.82
N VAL A 183 -3.17 -16.13 -27.59
CA VAL A 183 -3.64 -17.50 -27.39
C VAL A 183 -2.42 -18.40 -27.30
N GLU A 184 -2.29 -19.06 -26.16
CA GLU A 184 -1.24 -20.03 -25.86
C GLU A 184 -1.84 -21.41 -25.64
N GLU A 185 -1.19 -22.44 -26.15
CA GLU A 185 -1.61 -23.83 -25.96
C GLU A 185 -0.44 -24.68 -25.46
N GLY A 186 -0.78 -25.78 -24.78
CA GLY A 186 0.20 -26.71 -24.25
C GLY A 186 -0.46 -27.74 -23.35
N GLU A 187 0.18 -28.08 -22.24
CA GLU A 187 -0.30 -29.16 -21.39
C GLU A 187 0.06 -29.00 -19.90
N VAL A 188 -0.78 -29.60 -19.06
CA VAL A 188 -0.55 -29.76 -17.63
C VAL A 188 -0.07 -31.19 -17.32
N ASN A 189 1.02 -31.33 -16.58
CA ASN A 189 1.51 -32.62 -16.11
C ASN A 189 1.79 -32.52 -14.60
N GLY A 190 1.01 -33.24 -13.79
CA GLY A 190 1.03 -33.04 -12.34
C GLY A 190 0.62 -31.61 -11.97
N GLN A 191 1.50 -30.89 -11.28
CA GLN A 191 1.30 -29.50 -10.88
C GLN A 191 2.20 -28.53 -11.66
N GLU A 192 2.54 -28.88 -12.91
CA GLU A 192 3.26 -27.99 -13.84
C GLU A 192 2.44 -27.83 -15.13
N LEU A 193 2.23 -26.57 -15.54
CA LEU A 193 1.58 -26.19 -16.80
C LEU A 193 2.61 -25.51 -17.69
N CYS A 194 2.83 -26.06 -18.89
CA CYS A 194 3.68 -25.47 -19.92
C CYS A 194 2.83 -25.10 -21.14
N ILE A 195 2.91 -23.85 -21.58
CA ILE A 195 2.14 -23.33 -22.72
C ILE A 195 3.02 -22.41 -23.59
N ALA A 196 2.69 -22.34 -24.87
CA ALA A 196 3.36 -21.49 -25.84
C ALA A 196 2.33 -20.81 -26.77
N SER A 197 2.59 -19.55 -27.11
CA SER A 197 1.75 -18.77 -28.00
C SER A 197 1.74 -19.34 -29.42
N HIS A 198 0.56 -19.49 -30.01
CA HIS A 198 0.40 -19.73 -31.44
C HIS A 198 -0.32 -18.57 -32.16
N SER A 199 -0.89 -17.63 -31.42
CA SER A 199 -1.51 -16.42 -31.97
C SER A 199 -1.29 -15.24 -31.06
N ILE A 200 -0.77 -14.15 -31.61
CA ILE A 200 -0.60 -12.86 -30.95
C ILE A 200 -1.14 -11.79 -31.89
N ALA A 201 -2.00 -10.91 -31.39
CA ALA A 201 -2.47 -9.73 -32.10
C ALA A 201 -2.32 -8.50 -31.22
N ARG A 202 -2.31 -7.32 -31.85
CA ARG A 202 -2.08 -6.06 -31.15
C ARG A 202 -2.86 -4.91 -31.77
N ILE A 203 -3.10 -3.89 -30.97
CA ILE A 203 -3.63 -2.60 -31.44
C ILE A 203 -2.62 -1.90 -32.36
N SER A 204 -3.11 -1.04 -33.25
CA SER A 204 -2.30 -0.38 -34.28
C SER A 204 -1.19 0.54 -33.76
N PHE A 205 -1.31 1.01 -32.51
CA PHE A 205 -0.36 1.90 -31.85
C PHE A 205 0.32 1.25 -30.64
N ALA A 206 0.39 -0.08 -30.60
CA ALA A 206 1.18 -0.80 -29.62
C ALA A 206 2.66 -0.39 -29.75
N LYS A 207 3.36 -0.26 -28.62
CA LYS A 207 4.75 0.18 -28.62
C LYS A 207 5.67 -0.92 -29.18
N GLU A 208 6.67 -0.52 -29.96
CA GLU A 208 7.77 -1.38 -30.38
C GLU A 208 8.83 -1.54 -29.26
N PRO A 209 9.61 -2.64 -29.25
CA PRO A 209 9.53 -3.79 -30.16
C PRO A 209 8.31 -4.66 -29.88
N HIS A 210 7.74 -5.25 -30.92
CA HIS A 210 6.58 -6.12 -30.78
C HIS A 210 6.99 -7.51 -30.32
N VAL A 211 6.23 -8.06 -29.38
CA VAL A 211 6.33 -9.46 -29.00
C VAL A 211 5.75 -10.34 -30.12
N GLU A 212 6.50 -11.35 -30.53
CA GLU A 212 6.13 -12.27 -31.62
C GLU A 212 5.83 -13.69 -31.09
N GLN A 213 6.45 -14.07 -29.98
CA GLN A 213 6.20 -15.36 -29.31
C GLN A 213 6.32 -15.21 -27.80
N ILE A 214 5.48 -15.93 -27.06
CA ILE A 214 5.50 -16.04 -25.60
C ILE A 214 5.45 -17.51 -25.22
N THR A 215 6.18 -17.88 -24.18
CA THR A 215 5.98 -19.17 -23.49
C THR A 215 5.86 -18.93 -22.00
N ARG A 216 4.98 -19.69 -21.36
CA ARG A 216 4.78 -19.64 -19.92
C ARG A 216 4.92 -21.01 -19.31
N LYS A 217 5.51 -21.02 -18.12
CA LYS A 217 5.52 -22.18 -17.25
C LYS A 217 4.99 -21.80 -15.89
N PHE A 218 3.95 -22.48 -15.45
CA PHE A 218 3.43 -22.38 -14.09
C PHE A 218 3.74 -23.67 -13.34
N ARG A 219 4.07 -23.57 -12.05
CA ARG A 219 4.32 -24.74 -11.21
C ARG A 219 3.88 -24.48 -9.77
N LEU A 220 3.23 -25.46 -9.13
CA LEU A 220 3.17 -25.48 -7.67
C LEU A 220 4.41 -26.21 -7.13
N ASN A 221 5.23 -25.50 -6.37
CA ASN A 221 6.45 -26.10 -5.83
C ASN A 221 6.19 -26.88 -4.53
N SER A 222 7.21 -27.55 -4.01
CA SER A 222 7.13 -28.36 -2.79
C SER A 222 6.82 -27.56 -1.51
N GLU A 223 6.98 -26.24 -1.54
CA GLU A 223 6.63 -25.33 -0.43
C GLU A 223 5.18 -24.85 -0.53
N GLY A 224 4.41 -25.30 -1.53
CA GLY A 224 3.05 -24.82 -1.78
C GLY A 224 2.99 -23.42 -2.37
N LYS A 225 4.08 -22.90 -2.94
CA LYS A 225 4.12 -21.63 -3.66
C LYS A 225 3.84 -21.84 -5.14
N LEU A 226 3.05 -20.95 -5.72
CA LEU A 226 2.91 -20.86 -7.16
C LEU A 226 4.18 -20.23 -7.73
N GLU A 227 4.64 -20.70 -8.87
CA GLU A 227 5.75 -20.13 -9.62
C GLU A 227 5.29 -19.85 -11.04
N GLN A 228 5.76 -18.75 -11.62
CA GLN A 228 5.56 -18.43 -13.03
C GLN A 228 6.90 -18.03 -13.64
N THR A 229 7.21 -18.60 -14.80
CA THR A 229 8.29 -18.15 -15.67
C THR A 229 7.70 -17.80 -17.03
N VAL A 230 8.01 -16.60 -17.53
CA VAL A 230 7.60 -16.13 -18.86
C VAL A 230 8.85 -15.90 -19.68
N SER A 231 8.89 -16.48 -20.87
CA SER A 231 9.87 -16.16 -21.90
C SER A 231 9.18 -15.49 -23.09
N MET A 232 9.87 -14.58 -23.76
CA MET A 232 9.33 -13.96 -24.96
C MET A 232 10.40 -13.73 -26.02
N ALA A 233 9.98 -13.82 -27.28
CA ALA A 233 10.73 -13.35 -28.44
C ALA A 233 10.08 -12.08 -28.99
N THR A 234 10.88 -11.13 -29.44
CA THR A 234 10.42 -9.95 -30.17
C THR A 234 10.95 -9.96 -31.59
N THR A 235 10.55 -8.98 -32.40
CA THR A 235 11.06 -8.79 -33.77
C THR A 235 12.60 -8.73 -33.84
N THR A 236 13.28 -8.36 -32.76
CA THR A 236 14.75 -8.16 -32.73
C THR A 236 15.48 -9.03 -31.70
N GLN A 237 14.78 -9.83 -30.89
CA GLN A 237 15.38 -10.63 -29.83
C GLN A 237 14.80 -12.06 -29.86
N PRO A 238 15.64 -13.10 -30.04
CA PRO A 238 15.20 -14.48 -29.93
C PRO A 238 14.61 -14.82 -28.56
N MET A 239 13.83 -15.91 -28.51
CA MET A 239 13.17 -16.40 -27.30
C MET A 239 14.14 -16.48 -26.12
N THR A 240 13.83 -15.75 -25.06
CA THR A 240 14.61 -15.75 -23.83
C THR A 240 13.72 -15.39 -22.64
N GLN A 241 14.16 -15.74 -21.44
CA GLN A 241 13.39 -15.47 -20.22
C GLN A 241 13.20 -13.96 -20.06
N HIS A 242 11.96 -13.57 -19.82
CA HIS A 242 11.61 -12.21 -19.46
C HIS A 242 11.30 -12.06 -17.97
N LEU A 243 10.49 -12.95 -17.42
CA LEU A 243 9.98 -12.85 -16.06
C LEU A 243 10.17 -14.18 -15.32
N HIS A 244 10.48 -14.08 -14.03
CA HIS A 244 10.34 -15.19 -13.08
C HIS A 244 9.86 -14.67 -11.73
N VAL A 245 8.89 -15.36 -11.14
CA VAL A 245 8.28 -14.95 -9.87
C VAL A 245 7.73 -16.16 -9.14
N THR A 246 7.80 -16.12 -7.81
CA THR A 246 7.16 -17.08 -6.91
C THR A 246 6.17 -16.33 -6.02
N TYR A 247 5.05 -16.97 -5.71
CA TYR A 247 3.94 -16.36 -5.01
C TYR A 247 3.55 -17.20 -3.79
N LYS A 248 3.23 -16.51 -2.69
CA LYS A 248 2.52 -17.11 -1.56
C LYS A 248 1.02 -17.02 -1.77
N LYS A 249 0.30 -18.05 -1.31
CA LYS A 249 -1.16 -18.03 -1.26
C LYS A 249 -1.63 -17.13 -0.11
N VAL A 250 -2.62 -16.28 -0.34
CA VAL A 250 -3.14 -15.33 0.68
C VAL A 250 -4.64 -15.45 0.94
N THR A 251 -5.35 -16.20 0.12
CA THR A 251 -6.75 -16.56 0.35
C THR A 251 -6.85 -18.08 0.37
N PRO A 252 -7.56 -18.67 1.36
CA PRO A 252 -7.78 -20.12 1.43
C PRO A 252 -8.49 -20.66 0.19
#